data_AF-A0A960B8Z9-F1
#
_entry.id   AF-A0A960B8Z9-F1
#
_cell.length_a   1.000
_cell.length_b   1.000
_cell.length_c   1.000
_cell.angle_alpha   90.00
_cell.angle_beta   90.00
_cell.angle_gamma   90.00
#
_symmetry.space_group_name_H-M   'P 1'
#
loop_
_entity.id
_entity.type
_entity.pdbx_description
1 polymer ?
#
loop_
_entity_poly.entity_id
_entity_poly.type
_entity_poly.pdbx_seq_one_letter_code
_entity_poly.pdbx_strand_id
1 'polypeptide(L)'
;MEAGNTRSYHHGDLRAALLAAGYELALAGGADAVTLRETTRRAGVSPAAAYRHFASHEDLQLAVGAAAMADLARSIEAHQAGAGDPEPAARARQRLIAVGDGY
;
A
#
# COMPACT_ATOMS: atom_id res chain seq x y z
N MET A 1 8.65 -12.84 -13.84
CA MET A 1 9.17 -11.51 -13.49
C MET A 1 8.18 -10.51 -14.04
N GLU A 2 7.23 -10.08 -13.22
CA GLU A 2 6.20 -9.12 -13.63
C GLU A 2 6.41 -7.85 -12.82
N ALA A 3 6.96 -6.84 -13.48
CA ALA A 3 7.24 -5.54 -12.88
C ALA A 3 5.90 -4.85 -12.62
N GLY A 4 5.47 -4.87 -11.36
CA GLY A 4 4.27 -4.18 -10.90
C GLY A 4 4.30 -2.72 -11.32
N ASN A 5 3.29 -2.35 -12.08
CA ASN A 5 3.01 -1.02 -12.61
C ASN A 5 3.23 0.05 -11.53
N THR A 6 4.36 0.77 -11.60
CA THR A 6 4.69 1.89 -10.73
C THR A 6 3.71 3.01 -11.02
N ARG A 7 2.56 2.94 -10.33
CA ARG A 7 1.50 3.92 -10.39
C ARG A 7 2.16 5.28 -10.18
N SER A 8 2.09 6.10 -11.22
CA SER A 8 2.77 7.40 -11.29
C SER A 8 2.17 8.31 -10.22
N TYR A 9 2.70 8.25 -9.00
CA TYR A 9 2.33 9.15 -7.93
C TYR A 9 2.86 10.52 -8.31
N HIS A 10 1.95 11.43 -8.65
CA HIS A 10 2.30 12.79 -9.04
C HIS A 10 3.15 13.46 -7.95
N HIS A 11 4.42 13.71 -8.27
CA HIS A 11 5.40 14.39 -7.42
C HIS A 11 5.02 15.84 -7.04
N GLY A 12 3.89 16.36 -7.54
CA GLY A 12 3.38 17.70 -7.22
C GLY A 12 2.58 17.79 -5.92
N ASP A 13 2.11 16.66 -5.36
CA ASP A 13 1.42 16.66 -4.07
C ASP A 13 2.35 16.14 -2.96
N LEU A 14 2.71 17.03 -2.03
CA LEU A 14 3.53 16.73 -0.85
C LEU A 14 2.99 15.52 -0.08
N ARG A 15 1.67 15.37 0.01
CA ARG A 15 1.03 14.24 0.68
C ARG A 15 1.28 12.94 -0.08
N ALA A 16 1.20 12.97 -1.41
CA ALA A 16 1.46 11.80 -2.25
C ALA A 16 2.93 11.37 -2.17
N ALA A 17 3.86 12.34 -2.16
CA ALA A 17 5.29 12.07 -2.00
C ALA A 17 5.62 11.41 -0.64
N LEU A 18 5.01 11.89 0.44
CA LEU A 18 5.15 11.30 1.77
C LEU A 18 4.55 9.88 1.82
N LEU A 19 3.39 9.64 1.21
CA LEU A 19 2.80 8.31 1.13
C LEU A 19 3.66 7.33 0.34
N ALA A 20 4.19 7.73 -0.81
CA ALA A 20 5.07 6.90 -1.61
C ALA A 20 6.35 6.54 -0.84
N ALA A 21 7.00 7.52 -0.22
CA ALA A 21 8.17 7.29 0.62
C ALA A 21 7.87 6.36 1.80
N GLY A 22 6.73 6.53 2.46
CA GLY A 22 6.30 5.69 3.58
C GLY A 22 6.00 4.25 3.14
N TYR A 23 5.34 4.08 2.00
CA TYR A 23 5.06 2.77 1.42
C TYR A 23 6.35 1.99 1.10
N GLU A 24 7.33 2.64 0.48
CA GLU A 24 8.64 2.06 0.20
C GLU A 24 9.42 1.68 1.46
N LEU A 25 9.24 2.40 2.57
CA LEU A 25 9.83 2.06 3.86
C LEU A 25 9.12 0.85 4.49
N ALA A 26 7.80 0.80 4.38
CA ALA A 26 7.01 -0.33 4.86
C ALA A 26 7.40 -1.64 4.14
N LEU A 27 7.64 -1.59 2.83
CA LEU A 27 8.11 -2.74 2.07
C LEU A 27 9.51 -3.21 2.50
N ALA A 28 10.39 -2.28 2.87
CA ALA A 28 11.76 -2.61 3.23
C ALA A 28 11.91 -3.13 4.68
N GLY A 29 11.11 -2.63 5.62
CA GLY A 29 11.32 -2.89 7.05
C GLY A 29 10.05 -2.92 7.91
N GLY A 30 8.87 -3.04 7.31
CA GLY A 30 7.60 -3.09 8.04
C GLY A 30 7.17 -1.75 8.63
N ALA A 31 6.14 -1.77 9.49
CA ALA A 31 5.51 -0.57 10.03
C ALA A 31 6.47 0.31 10.86
N ASP A 32 7.43 -0.30 11.56
CA ASP A 32 8.39 0.41 12.41
C ASP A 32 9.42 1.22 11.60
N ALA A 33 9.68 0.82 10.36
CA ALA A 33 10.56 1.57 9.45
C ALA A 33 9.90 2.86 8.95
N VAL A 34 8.57 2.95 8.98
CA VAL A 34 7.81 4.12 8.54
C VAL A 34 7.81 5.15 9.66
N THR A 35 8.83 6.00 9.72
CA THR A 35 8.88 7.12 10.68
C THR A 35 8.76 8.46 9.98
N LEU A 36 8.19 9.47 10.65
CA LEU A 36 8.05 10.81 10.08
C LEU A 36 9.40 11.36 9.57
N ARG A 37 10.48 11.13 10.33
CA ARG A 37 11.84 11.56 9.99
C ARG A 37 12.38 10.85 8.75
N GLU A 38 12.17 9.54 8.65
CA GLU A 38 12.65 8.75 7.51
C GLU A 38 11.86 9.06 6.24
N THR A 39 10.53 9.15 6.38
CA THR A 39 9.61 9.46 5.29
C THR A 39 9.86 10.86 4.73
N THR A 40 10.03 11.87 5.58
CA THR A 40 10.33 13.25 5.15
C THR A 40 11.70 13.36 4.49
N ARG A 41 12.72 12.68 5.04
CA ARG A 41 14.05 12.61 4.43
C ARG A 41 13.98 12.01 3.03
N ARG A 42 13.29 10.89 2.87
CA ARG A 42 13.17 10.18 1.59
C ARG A 42 12.31 10.95 0.58
N ALA A 43 11.29 11.67 1.04
CA ALA A 43 10.47 12.55 0.21
C ALA A 43 11.14 13.92 -0.09
N GLY A 44 12.28 14.23 0.53
CA GLY A 44 13.02 15.49 0.29
C GLY A 44 12.32 16.74 0.84
N VAL A 45 11.49 16.58 1.89
CA VAL A 45 10.62 17.63 2.41
C VAL A 45 10.92 17.93 3.88
N SER A 46 10.58 19.14 4.34
CA SER A 46 10.79 19.47 5.75
C SER A 46 9.77 18.76 6.65
N PRO A 47 10.15 18.37 7.88
CA PRO A 47 9.20 17.81 8.86
C PRO A 47 8.03 18.75 9.15
N ALA A 48 8.28 20.05 9.20
CA ALA A 48 7.24 21.07 9.39
C ALA A 48 6.20 21.06 8.26
N ALA A 49 6.59 20.76 7.02
CA ALA A 49 5.66 20.64 5.91
C ALA A 49 4.81 19.36 6.02
N ALA A 50 5.38 18.25 6.52
CA ALA A 50 4.64 17.01 6.74
C ALA A 50 3.55 17.14 7.82
N TYR A 51 3.82 17.89 8.91
CA TYR A 51 2.83 18.16 9.96
C TYR A 51 1.59 18.90 9.47
N ARG A 52 1.64 19.57 8.30
CA ARG A 52 0.44 20.18 7.68
C ARG A 52 -0.50 19.15 7.07
N HIS A 53 -0.02 17.94 6.81
CA HIS A 53 -0.79 16.86 6.17
C HIS A 53 -1.04 15.67 7.10
N PHE A 54 -0.17 15.46 8.08
CA PHE A 54 -0.29 14.38 9.05
C PHE A 54 -0.17 14.95 10.46
N ALA A 55 -1.22 14.78 11.26
CA ALA A 55 -1.27 15.34 12.60
C ALA A 55 -0.31 14.61 13.57
N SER A 56 -0.02 13.35 13.28
CA SER A 56 0.86 12.50 14.09
C SER A 56 1.62 11.50 13.23
N HIS A 57 2.61 10.85 13.83
CA HIS A 57 3.32 9.72 13.22
C HIS A 57 2.38 8.54 12.95
N GLU A 58 1.44 8.29 13.87
CA GLU A 58 0.39 7.27 13.72
C GLU A 58 -0.53 7.57 12.53
N ASP A 59 -0.92 8.83 12.32
CA ASP A 59 -1.74 9.26 11.17
C ASP A 59 -1.04 8.97 9.84
N LEU A 60 0.29 9.20 9.77
CA LEU A 60 1.10 8.80 8.61
C LEU A 60 1.11 7.27 8.43
N GLN A 61 1.33 6.50 9.50
CA GLN A 61 1.37 5.04 9.43
C GLN A 61 0.02 4.45 8.97
N LEU A 62 -1.09 4.96 9.50
CA LEU A 62 -2.43 4.57 9.09
C LEU A 62 -2.68 4.90 7.62
N ALA A 63 -2.27 6.08 7.16
CA ALA A 63 -2.44 6.48 5.77
C ALA A 63 -1.59 5.62 4.81
N VAL A 64 -0.37 5.26 5.20
CA VAL A 64 0.49 4.32 4.45
C VAL A 64 -0.13 2.92 4.43
N GLY A 65 -0.62 2.42 5.57
CA GLY A 65 -1.28 1.12 5.67
C GLY A 65 -2.55 1.05 4.81
N ALA A 66 -3.37 2.10 4.83
CA ALA A 66 -4.55 2.19 3.98
C ALA A 66 -4.19 2.19 2.49
N ALA A 67 -3.12 2.91 2.10
CA ALA A 67 -2.63 2.90 0.73
C ALA A 67 -2.14 1.51 0.29
N ALA A 68 -1.45 0.78 1.18
CA ALA A 68 -0.98 -0.58 0.94
C ALA A 68 -2.14 -1.58 0.80
N MET A 69 -3.14 -1.51 1.67
CA MET A 69 -4.33 -2.36 1.59
C MET A 69 -5.14 -2.10 0.31
N ALA A 70 -5.28 -0.84 -0.10
CA ALA A 70 -5.91 -0.50 -1.37
C ALA A 70 -5.10 -1.03 -2.57
N ASP A 71 -3.78 -1.13 -2.45
CA ASP A 71 -2.92 -1.73 -3.46
C ASP A 71 -3.14 -3.22 -3.61
N LEU A 72 -3.16 -3.91 -2.46
CA LEU A 72 -3.47 -5.33 -2.39
C LEU A 72 -4.85 -5.64 -2.97
N ALA A 73 -5.87 -4.86 -2.60
CA ALA A 73 -7.23 -5.01 -3.13
C ALA A 73 -7.25 -4.89 -4.66
N ARG A 74 -6.60 -3.86 -5.23
CA ARG A 74 -6.50 -3.71 -6.70
C ARG A 74 -5.77 -4.88 -7.36
N SER A 75 -4.73 -5.41 -6.72
CA SER A 75 -3.99 -6.57 -7.23
C SER A 75 -4.89 -7.82 -7.27
N ILE A 76 -5.66 -8.06 -6.20
CA ILE A 76 -6.62 -9.16 -6.12
C ILE A 76 -7.70 -9.01 -7.21
N GLU A 77 -8.29 -7.83 -7.34
CA GLU A 77 -9.32 -7.53 -8.35
C GLU A 77 -8.79 -7.76 -9.78
N ALA A 78 -7.56 -7.31 -10.07
CA ALA A 78 -6.93 -7.50 -11.38
C ALA A 78 -6.73 -8.99 -11.72
N HIS A 79 -6.28 -9.79 -10.75
CA HIS A 79 -6.13 -11.24 -10.94
C HIS A 79 -7.48 -11.94 -11.12
N GLN A 80 -8.52 -11.50 -10.41
CA GLN A 80 -9.88 -12.03 -10.55
C GLN A 80 -10.51 -11.65 -11.89
N ALA A 81 -10.25 -10.45 -12.42
CA ALA A 81 -10.76 -10.03 -13.72
C ALA A 81 -10.11 -10.78 -14.90
N GLY A 82 -8.85 -11.21 -14.76
CA GLY A 82 -8.14 -12.04 -15.74
C GLY A 82 -8.49 -13.53 -15.65
N ALA A 83 -8.93 -14.00 -14.48
CA ALA A 83 -9.49 -15.32 -14.32
C ALA A 83 -10.94 -15.31 -14.84
N GLY A 84 -11.13 -15.72 -16.09
CA GLY A 84 -12.46 -16.00 -16.64
C GLY A 84 -13.30 -16.81 -15.65
N ASP A 85 -14.60 -16.54 -15.64
CA ASP A 85 -15.55 -16.99 -14.62
C ASP A 85 -15.34 -18.47 -14.25
N PRO A 86 -14.80 -18.80 -13.06
CA PRO A 86 -14.48 -20.18 -12.75
C PRO A 86 -15.77 -21.00 -12.68
N GLU A 87 -15.75 -22.17 -13.31
CA GLU A 87 -16.76 -23.23 -13.16
C GLU A 87 -17.13 -23.33 -11.65
N PRO A 88 -18.42 -23.40 -11.27
CA PRO A 88 -18.88 -23.19 -9.89
C PRO A 88 -18.09 -23.96 -8.82
N ALA A 89 -17.59 -25.15 -9.17
CA ALA A 89 -16.74 -25.99 -8.33
C ALA A 89 -15.35 -25.39 -8.02
N ALA A 90 -14.73 -24.70 -8.98
CA ALA A 90 -13.45 -24.03 -8.78
C ALA A 90 -13.58 -22.82 -7.84
N ARG A 91 -14.71 -22.09 -7.95
CA ARG A 91 -15.04 -20.96 -7.07
C ARG A 91 -15.32 -21.40 -5.63
N ALA A 92 -16.02 -22.51 -5.46
CA ALA A 92 -16.25 -23.12 -4.14
C ALA A 92 -14.93 -23.58 -3.50
N ARG A 93 -14.04 -24.17 -4.29
CA ARG A 93 -12.72 -24.62 -3.83
C ARG A 93 -11.80 -23.46 -3.45
N GLN A 94 -11.79 -22.37 -4.21
CA GLN A 94 -11.04 -21.16 -3.89
C GLN A 94 -11.54 -20.49 -2.60
N ARG A 95 -12.85 -20.42 -2.39
CA ARG A 95 -13.43 -19.91 -1.13
C ARG A 95 -13.05 -20.76 0.08
N LEU A 96 -13.02 -22.09 -0.09
CA LEU A 96 -12.62 -23.02 0.96
C LEU A 96 -11.15 -22.83 1.37
N ILE A 97 -10.26 -22.68 0.40
CA ILE A 97 -8.81 -22.46 0.65
C ILE A 97 -8.59 -21.10 1.32
N ALA A 98 -9.25 -20.04 0.84
CA ALA A 98 -9.11 -18.70 1.41
C ALA A 98 -9.57 -18.58 2.88
N VAL A 99 -10.51 -19.43 3.32
CA VAL A 99 -10.91 -19.52 4.74
C VAL A 99 -9.90 -20.32 5.56
N GLY A 100 -9.25 -21.32 4.96
CA GLY A 100 -8.23 -22.14 5.60
C GLY A 100 -6.91 -21.40 5.87
N ASP A 101 -6.51 -20.49 4.99
CA ASP A 101 -5.28 -19.70 5.13
C ASP A 101 -5.42 -18.50 6.10
N GLY A 102 -6.64 -18.25 6.61
CA GLY A 102 -6.94 -17.17 7.56
C GLY A 102 -6.88 -17.56 9.04
N TYR A 103 -6.60 -18.83 9.36
CA TYR A 103 -6.40 -19.36 10.72
C TYR A 103 -4.93 -19.71 10.96
#